data_AF-A0A2T4U373-F1
#
_entry.id   AF-A0A2T4U373-F1
#
_cell.length_a   1.000
_cell.length_b   1.000
_cell.length_c   1.000
_cell.angle_alpha   90.00
_cell.angle_beta   90.00
_cell.angle_gamma   90.00
#
_symmetry.space_group_name_H-M   'P 1'
#
loop_
_entity.id
_entity.type
_entity.pdbx_description
1 polymer ?
#
loop_
_entity_poly.entity_id
_entity_poly.type
_entity_poly.pdbx_seq_one_letter_code
_entity_poly.pdbx_strand_id
1 'polypeptide(L)'
;MRAGMIKSKSISAAVLAAVMFAGASTAAAAPGNSGNANGPKLDVEGFTDVDSSSFTIDFDRTYPQGLDVNRTLDVEVTTEDDVIEPEFTDYEVHKDDRSQVTVTHAEDDLDGLTGSITVNGESFDFDYSSEEEPFVLDIFHTNDIHGKIDPLGKISAFINEEAEQADNHLFLDAGDIFSGNAVVDLQDGEPMVDLLNEMNLDAMAIGNHEFDYGQEAFAAREEQAEFDWLSANTEVVDSSIPIAQPQPYEIYDIDGVEVGVFSLTQAPPSTRPSGIEGMEFHDYVETAEQYEYLEEETDILIALTHIGNSADQHLAENVDFFDVIIGGHSHTRLFEEQMVNGTPVVQAGSDSLFVGHFNLEFDGEEVSFNDYYLQETDELTEVNEDVQEMIDSYNEEAEEVLQEVIGETNTGLYRDARYERDTSLGNFWTDAMREQVGADIAITNNGGIRANIEPGEITAADIYTVEPFGNALTEINISGADMIDVIEMGLRDDGGVDLQVSGLEYVYYLNEEGELVDSDVTFDGEAIDEDETYHLVTNNFMAEGGSGYDFSAGEIIYEDAGQITNALFTYADELMDSEGAIDYEDGEGRITIEEAEE
;
A
#
# COMPACT_ATOMS: atom_id res chain seq x y z
N MET A 1 32.07 16.98 -61.48
CA MET A 1 31.12 17.25 -62.58
C MET A 1 30.37 15.97 -62.96
N ARG A 2 29.23 15.74 -62.32
CA ARG A 2 28.04 15.16 -62.93
C ARG A 2 26.87 15.84 -62.22
N ALA A 3 26.19 16.69 -62.97
CA ALA A 3 25.01 17.42 -62.52
C ALA A 3 23.87 16.41 -62.29
N GLY A 4 23.39 16.32 -61.05
CA GLY A 4 22.09 15.77 -60.72
C GLY A 4 21.04 16.87 -60.91
N MET A 5 19.99 16.58 -61.66
CA MET A 5 18.91 17.51 -61.97
C MET A 5 18.17 17.96 -60.71
N ILE A 6 18.09 19.28 -60.48
CA ILE A 6 17.02 19.90 -59.70
C ILE A 6 15.73 19.59 -60.46
N LYS A 7 14.91 18.68 -59.93
CA LYS A 7 13.54 18.48 -60.41
C LYS A 7 12.66 19.53 -59.72
N SER A 8 12.46 20.68 -60.36
CA SER A 8 11.32 21.52 -60.06
C SER A 8 10.04 20.73 -60.42
N LYS A 9 9.28 20.29 -59.43
CA LYS A 9 7.90 19.86 -59.64
C LYS A 9 6.99 21.04 -59.31
N SER A 10 6.25 21.51 -60.31
CA SER A 10 5.01 22.25 -60.07
C SER A 10 3.98 21.25 -59.58
N ILE A 11 3.55 21.35 -58.32
CA ILE A 11 2.36 20.64 -57.86
C ILE A 11 1.16 21.52 -58.23
N SER A 12 0.49 21.12 -59.31
CA SER A 12 -0.85 21.58 -59.62
C SER A 12 -1.81 20.52 -59.09
N ALA A 13 -2.67 20.94 -58.16
CA ALA A 13 -3.98 20.34 -57.85
C ALA A 13 -3.99 18.84 -57.53
N ALA A 14 -3.49 18.47 -56.34
CA ALA A 14 -3.98 17.39 -55.47
C ALA A 14 -2.97 17.22 -54.32
N VAL A 15 -3.45 16.94 -53.11
CA VAL A 15 -2.66 16.83 -51.85
C VAL A 15 -2.42 18.17 -51.12
N LEU A 16 -3.49 18.97 -51.00
CA LEU A 16 -3.80 19.77 -49.80
C LEU A 16 -5.33 19.75 -49.70
N ALA A 17 -5.86 18.55 -49.49
CA ALA A 17 -7.29 18.27 -49.49
C ALA A 17 -7.71 17.85 -48.07
N ALA A 18 -7.46 18.70 -47.08
CA ALA A 18 -8.04 18.52 -45.75
C ALA A 18 -8.20 19.82 -44.90
N VAL A 19 -7.89 21.03 -45.39
CA VAL A 19 -8.46 22.25 -44.75
C VAL A 19 -9.88 22.49 -45.29
N MET A 20 -10.78 21.56 -44.99
CA MET A 20 -12.23 21.72 -45.12
C MET A 20 -12.89 20.94 -43.98
N PHE A 21 -13.37 21.61 -42.92
CA PHE A 21 -14.81 21.82 -42.66
C PHE A 21 -15.09 22.63 -41.37
N ALA A 22 -15.92 23.67 -41.55
CA ALA A 22 -16.98 24.21 -40.68
C ALA A 22 -16.82 24.37 -39.14
N GLY A 23 -16.79 25.64 -38.71
CA GLY A 23 -17.26 26.11 -37.39
C GLY A 23 -17.89 27.50 -37.50
N ALA A 24 -19.13 27.67 -37.04
CA ALA A 24 -20.05 28.75 -37.43
C ALA A 24 -19.90 30.08 -36.67
N SER A 25 -20.13 31.22 -37.33
CA SER A 25 -21.13 32.21 -36.87
C SER A 25 -21.53 33.20 -37.97
N THR A 26 -22.78 33.65 -37.88
CA THR A 26 -23.59 34.34 -38.88
C THR A 26 -23.22 35.81 -39.12
N ALA A 27 -23.00 36.23 -40.37
CA ALA A 27 -23.33 37.58 -40.82
C ALA A 27 -23.51 37.67 -42.35
N ALA A 28 -24.57 38.35 -42.76
CA ALA A 28 -25.07 38.42 -44.12
C ALA A 28 -24.07 39.08 -45.10
N ALA A 29 -23.96 38.48 -46.30
CA ALA A 29 -23.23 39.02 -47.44
C ALA A 29 -23.79 40.38 -47.89
N ALA A 30 -22.93 41.41 -47.92
CA ALA A 30 -23.15 42.61 -48.73
C ALA A 30 -22.63 42.35 -50.15
N PRO A 31 -23.37 42.72 -51.22
CA PRO A 31 -22.98 42.39 -52.57
C PRO A 31 -21.97 43.42 -53.11
N GLY A 32 -20.74 42.96 -53.40
CA GLY A 32 -19.84 43.71 -54.26
C GLY A 32 -18.37 43.60 -53.93
N ASN A 33 -17.75 42.44 -54.22
CA ASN A 33 -16.40 42.43 -54.80
C ASN A 33 -16.11 41.05 -55.40
N SER A 34 -16.04 40.97 -56.73
CA SER A 34 -15.51 39.82 -57.46
C SER A 34 -13.98 39.97 -57.55
N GLY A 35 -13.29 39.87 -56.42
CA GLY A 35 -11.84 39.85 -56.33
C GLY A 35 -11.43 38.70 -55.44
N ASN A 36 -10.48 37.88 -55.91
CA ASN A 36 -9.80 36.76 -55.24
C ASN A 36 -10.24 36.45 -53.80
N ALA A 37 -10.74 35.23 -53.57
CA ALA A 37 -11.08 34.69 -52.25
C ALA A 37 -9.86 34.48 -51.32
N ASN A 38 -8.68 34.92 -51.74
CA ASN A 38 -7.43 34.80 -51.00
C ASN A 38 -6.98 36.25 -50.72
N GLY A 39 -6.79 36.63 -49.45
CA GLY A 39 -6.35 37.98 -49.02
C GLY A 39 -5.03 38.45 -49.67
N PRO A 40 -4.47 39.63 -49.31
CA PRO A 40 -3.20 40.11 -49.89
C PRO A 40 -2.06 39.10 -49.69
N LYS A 41 -1.08 39.07 -50.61
CA LYS A 41 0.15 38.28 -50.39
C LYS A 41 0.96 39.01 -49.31
N LEU A 42 1.27 38.29 -48.26
CA LEU A 42 2.15 38.71 -47.19
C LEU A 42 3.47 37.94 -47.33
N ASP A 43 4.55 38.59 -46.96
CA ASP A 43 5.87 37.99 -46.89
C ASP A 43 6.11 37.51 -45.45
N VAL A 44 6.78 36.37 -45.26
CA VAL A 44 7.15 35.86 -43.93
C VAL A 44 8.31 36.71 -43.41
N GLU A 45 8.18 37.23 -42.19
CA GLU A 45 9.24 38.00 -41.51
C GLU A 45 9.98 37.20 -40.45
N GLY A 46 9.37 36.12 -39.93
CA GLY A 46 9.97 35.29 -38.88
C GLY A 46 9.03 34.20 -38.38
N PHE A 47 9.49 33.53 -37.34
CA PHE A 47 8.79 32.46 -36.65
C PHE A 47 8.93 32.64 -35.14
N THR A 48 7.87 32.36 -34.38
CA THR A 48 7.84 32.35 -32.91
C THR A 48 7.10 31.12 -32.39
N ASP A 49 7.19 30.87 -31.08
CA ASP A 49 6.43 29.81 -30.39
C ASP A 49 6.55 28.47 -31.13
N VAL A 50 7.81 28.02 -31.29
CA VAL A 50 8.20 26.81 -32.02
C VAL A 50 8.38 25.69 -30.99
N ASP A 51 7.51 24.68 -31.07
CA ASP A 51 7.52 23.46 -30.24
C ASP A 51 7.33 22.22 -31.13
N SER A 52 7.41 21.02 -30.56
CA SER A 52 7.27 19.73 -31.25
C SER A 52 5.90 19.52 -31.91
N SER A 53 4.87 20.29 -31.56
CA SER A 53 3.50 20.13 -32.07
C SER A 53 3.04 21.30 -32.97
N SER A 54 3.71 22.45 -32.88
CA SER A 54 3.23 23.71 -33.45
C SER A 54 4.33 24.75 -33.68
N PHE A 55 4.07 25.67 -34.60
CA PHE A 55 4.87 26.88 -34.74
C PHE A 55 4.04 28.08 -35.21
N THR A 56 4.46 29.28 -34.83
CA THR A 56 3.81 30.53 -35.25
C THR A 56 4.59 31.23 -36.36
N ILE A 57 3.89 31.55 -37.46
CA ILE A 57 4.43 32.28 -38.61
C ILE A 57 4.13 33.77 -38.43
N ASP A 58 5.18 34.61 -38.43
CA ASP A 58 5.05 36.06 -38.45
C ASP A 58 5.05 36.58 -39.89
N PHE A 59 3.99 37.30 -40.25
CA PHE A 59 3.86 37.96 -41.54
C PHE A 59 4.19 39.45 -41.47
N ASP A 60 4.68 40.02 -42.58
CA ASP A 60 5.09 41.42 -42.71
C ASP A 60 3.96 42.43 -42.42
N ARG A 61 2.70 42.00 -42.43
CA ARG A 61 1.51 42.82 -42.18
C ARG A 61 0.37 42.01 -41.63
N THR A 62 -0.50 42.68 -40.89
CA THR A 62 -1.73 42.10 -40.34
C THR A 62 -2.77 41.74 -41.41
N TYR A 63 -3.39 40.56 -41.31
CA TYR A 63 -4.52 40.17 -42.16
C TYR A 63 -5.79 41.01 -41.88
N PRO A 64 -6.53 41.44 -42.93
CA PRO A 64 -7.77 42.21 -42.73
C PRO A 64 -8.86 41.41 -42.02
N GLN A 65 -9.61 42.07 -41.11
CA GLN A 65 -10.76 41.47 -40.44
C GLN A 65 -11.89 41.09 -41.42
N GLY A 66 -12.52 39.93 -41.21
CA GLY A 66 -13.70 39.47 -41.96
C GLY A 66 -13.40 38.77 -43.30
N LEU A 67 -12.15 38.39 -43.56
CA LEU A 67 -11.77 37.52 -44.68
C LEU A 67 -11.30 36.16 -44.15
N ASP A 68 -11.79 35.08 -44.76
CA ASP A 68 -11.23 33.74 -44.56
C ASP A 68 -9.84 33.67 -45.18
N VAL A 69 -8.85 33.25 -44.39
CA VAL A 69 -7.46 33.11 -44.83
C VAL A 69 -7.32 31.74 -45.52
N ASN A 70 -7.81 31.63 -46.76
CA ASN A 70 -7.59 30.43 -47.57
C ASN A 70 -6.32 30.60 -48.40
N ARG A 71 -5.17 30.13 -47.89
CA ARG A 71 -3.86 30.19 -48.55
C ARG A 71 -3.18 28.83 -48.53
N THR A 72 -2.46 28.54 -49.62
CA THR A 72 -1.49 27.44 -49.68
C THR A 72 -0.16 27.98 -49.16
N LEU A 73 0.35 27.40 -48.09
CA LEU A 73 1.73 27.60 -47.63
C LEU A 73 2.58 26.52 -48.30
N ASP A 74 3.72 26.91 -48.87
CA ASP A 74 4.73 25.94 -49.27
C ASP A 74 5.58 25.67 -48.03
N VAL A 75 5.36 24.52 -47.38
CA VAL A 75 6.13 24.07 -46.21
C VAL A 75 6.99 22.88 -46.61
N GLU A 76 8.28 22.93 -46.28
CA GLU A 76 9.23 21.84 -46.50
C GLU A 76 10.01 21.61 -45.20
N VAL A 77 9.98 20.39 -44.68
CA VAL A 77 10.75 19.99 -43.49
C VAL A 77 11.94 19.16 -43.92
N THR A 78 13.13 19.53 -43.48
CA THR A 78 14.38 18.84 -43.82
C THR A 78 15.11 18.43 -42.55
N THR A 79 15.41 17.14 -42.40
CA THR A 79 16.28 16.61 -41.34
C THR A 79 17.69 16.35 -41.90
N GLU A 80 18.62 15.87 -41.07
CA GLU A 80 19.96 15.48 -41.54
C GLU A 80 19.93 14.42 -42.65
N ASP A 81 18.93 13.52 -42.62
CA ASP A 81 18.88 12.32 -43.45
C ASP A 81 17.78 12.33 -44.54
N ASP A 82 16.69 13.09 -44.39
CA ASP A 82 15.60 13.13 -45.39
C ASP A 82 14.81 14.46 -45.42
N VAL A 83 13.93 14.57 -46.41
CA VAL A 83 12.89 15.60 -46.48
C VAL A 83 11.57 14.95 -46.08
N ILE A 84 10.96 15.45 -45.00
CA ILE A 84 9.74 14.91 -44.40
C ILE A 84 8.55 15.81 -44.78
N GLU A 85 7.40 15.20 -45.00
CA GLU A 85 6.13 15.90 -45.21
C GLU A 85 5.24 15.68 -43.97
N PRO A 86 5.29 16.57 -42.95
CA PRO A 86 4.45 16.43 -41.76
C PRO A 86 2.97 16.62 -42.10
N GLU A 87 2.10 15.93 -41.36
CA GLU A 87 0.65 16.06 -41.40
C GLU A 87 0.21 17.27 -40.58
N PHE A 88 -0.16 18.36 -41.26
CA PHE A 88 -0.73 19.54 -40.62
C PHE A 88 -2.19 19.30 -40.20
N THR A 89 -2.47 19.45 -38.91
CA THR A 89 -3.76 19.12 -38.28
C THR A 89 -4.66 20.34 -38.11
N ASP A 90 -4.11 21.52 -37.77
CA ASP A 90 -4.90 22.75 -37.58
C ASP A 90 -4.10 24.04 -37.87
N TYR A 91 -4.79 25.19 -37.87
CA TYR A 91 -4.17 26.51 -37.86
C TYR A 91 -5.04 27.55 -37.13
N GLU A 92 -4.42 28.43 -36.36
CA GLU A 92 -5.08 29.57 -35.71
C GLU A 92 -4.50 30.91 -36.19
N VAL A 93 -5.37 31.79 -36.69
CA VAL A 93 -5.03 33.20 -36.89
C VAL A 93 -5.29 33.95 -35.58
N HIS A 94 -4.25 34.49 -34.97
CA HIS A 94 -4.33 35.14 -33.68
C HIS A 94 -5.33 36.31 -33.69
N LYS A 95 -6.23 36.34 -32.70
CA LYS A 95 -7.35 37.30 -32.66
C LYS A 95 -6.89 38.74 -32.42
N ASP A 96 -5.86 38.91 -31.60
CA ASP A 96 -5.31 40.20 -31.19
C ASP A 96 -4.21 40.72 -32.13
N ASP A 97 -3.43 39.82 -32.74
CA ASP A 97 -2.45 40.13 -33.77
C ASP A 97 -2.58 39.21 -34.99
N ARG A 98 -3.41 39.61 -35.96
CA ARG A 98 -3.63 38.83 -37.19
C ARG A 98 -2.46 38.86 -38.18
N SER A 99 -1.27 39.33 -37.78
CA SER A 99 -0.02 39.10 -38.51
C SER A 99 0.62 37.77 -38.12
N GLN A 100 0.13 37.14 -37.06
CA GLN A 100 0.61 35.86 -36.55
C GLN A 100 -0.39 34.75 -36.88
N VAL A 101 0.14 33.62 -37.35
CA VAL A 101 -0.64 32.42 -37.64
C VAL A 101 0.09 31.22 -37.07
N THR A 102 -0.51 30.58 -36.07
CA THR A 102 -0.03 29.30 -35.54
C THR A 102 -0.50 28.18 -36.44
N VAL A 103 0.42 27.26 -36.76
CA VAL A 103 0.15 26.04 -37.50
C VAL A 103 0.46 24.88 -36.58
N THR A 104 -0.46 23.93 -36.49
CA THR A 104 -0.34 22.71 -35.69
C THR A 104 -0.15 21.53 -36.63
N HIS A 105 0.71 20.59 -36.27
CA HIS A 105 0.87 19.31 -36.97
C HIS A 105 0.55 18.14 -36.03
N ALA A 106 0.61 16.91 -36.54
CA ALA A 106 0.53 15.74 -35.68
C ALA A 106 1.74 15.72 -34.75
N GLU A 107 1.52 15.38 -33.48
CA GLU A 107 2.52 15.41 -32.41
C GLU A 107 3.75 14.57 -32.82
N ASP A 108 3.55 13.32 -33.22
CA ASP A 108 4.65 12.37 -33.50
C ASP A 108 5.51 12.63 -34.76
N ASP A 109 5.19 13.62 -35.60
CA ASP A 109 5.82 13.75 -36.92
C ASP A 109 7.26 14.29 -36.86
N LEU A 110 7.57 15.09 -35.84
CA LEU A 110 8.87 15.77 -35.68
C LEU A 110 9.61 15.41 -34.39
N ASP A 111 9.00 14.60 -33.51
CA ASP A 111 9.56 14.19 -32.23
C ASP A 111 10.86 13.40 -32.40
N GLY A 112 11.83 13.64 -31.53
CA GLY A 112 13.15 13.03 -31.61
C GLY A 112 14.01 13.49 -32.80
N LEU A 113 13.54 14.45 -33.62
CA LEU A 113 14.24 14.88 -34.83
C LEU A 113 14.94 16.23 -34.67
N THR A 114 16.07 16.38 -35.35
CA THR A 114 16.71 17.67 -35.62
C THR A 114 16.57 18.04 -37.09
N GLY A 115 16.25 19.29 -37.39
CA GLY A 115 16.07 19.71 -38.77
C GLY A 115 15.82 21.20 -38.96
N SER A 116 15.23 21.53 -40.12
CA SER A 116 14.78 22.87 -40.46
C SER A 116 13.43 22.83 -41.14
N ILE A 117 12.55 23.75 -40.77
CA ILE A 117 11.26 23.97 -41.43
C ILE A 117 11.36 25.21 -42.29
N THR A 118 11.02 25.08 -43.57
CA THR A 118 11.00 26.19 -44.53
C THR A 118 9.58 26.52 -44.94
N VAL A 119 9.12 27.74 -44.66
CA VAL A 119 7.81 28.25 -45.07
C VAL A 119 7.97 29.39 -46.06
N ASN A 120 7.45 29.21 -47.28
CA ASN A 120 7.53 30.19 -48.37
C ASN A 120 8.96 30.71 -48.67
N GLY A 121 9.99 29.92 -48.34
CA GLY A 121 11.40 30.21 -48.58
C GLY A 121 12.16 30.88 -47.44
N GLU A 122 11.50 31.14 -46.30
CA GLU A 122 12.14 31.49 -45.03
C GLU A 122 12.20 30.24 -44.15
N SER A 123 13.30 30.05 -43.41
CA SER A 123 13.55 28.82 -42.66
C SER A 123 13.89 29.10 -41.20
N PHE A 124 13.51 28.19 -40.31
CA PHE A 124 14.02 28.08 -38.95
C PHE A 124 14.53 26.67 -38.68
N ASP A 125 15.51 26.55 -37.79
CA ASP A 125 16.06 25.27 -37.35
C ASP A 125 15.30 24.81 -36.08
N PHE A 126 15.08 23.51 -35.94
CA PHE A 126 14.49 22.87 -34.77
C PHE A 126 15.39 21.71 -34.29
N ASP A 127 15.33 21.44 -32.99
CA ASP A 127 16.01 20.34 -32.33
C ASP A 127 15.06 19.79 -31.26
N TYR A 128 14.30 18.77 -31.64
CA TYR A 128 13.41 18.00 -30.76
C TYR A 128 14.04 16.64 -30.43
N SER A 129 15.36 16.50 -30.61
CA SER A 129 16.07 15.24 -30.31
C SER A 129 16.22 14.95 -28.81
N SER A 130 15.76 15.87 -27.96
CA SER A 130 15.79 15.77 -26.50
C SER A 130 14.40 15.70 -25.84
N GLU A 131 13.33 15.54 -26.62
CA GLU A 131 12.02 15.15 -26.06
C GLU A 131 11.93 13.63 -26.26
N GLU A 132 12.70 12.87 -25.47
CA GLU A 132 12.33 11.47 -25.24
C GLU A 132 11.05 11.52 -24.39
N GLU A 133 10.03 10.75 -24.77
CA GLU A 133 8.86 10.55 -23.91
C GLU A 133 9.37 10.10 -22.53
N PRO A 134 8.85 10.69 -21.43
CA PRO A 134 9.33 10.34 -20.11
C PRO A 134 9.17 8.84 -19.88
N PHE A 135 10.15 8.23 -19.20
CA PHE A 135 10.02 6.86 -18.76
C PHE A 135 8.87 6.79 -17.75
N VAL A 136 7.85 5.98 -18.05
CA VAL A 136 6.71 5.77 -17.15
C VAL A 136 6.84 4.40 -16.50
N LEU A 137 6.74 4.37 -15.18
CA LEU A 137 6.71 3.16 -14.36
C LEU A 137 5.40 3.09 -13.58
N ASP A 138 4.61 2.08 -13.85
CA ASP A 138 3.42 1.75 -13.09
C ASP A 138 3.80 0.97 -11.83
N ILE A 139 3.39 1.46 -10.66
CA ILE A 139 3.56 0.75 -9.40
C ILE A 139 2.22 0.22 -8.93
N PHE A 140 2.13 -1.10 -8.80
CA PHE A 140 1.05 -1.74 -8.06
C PHE A 140 1.56 -2.06 -6.67
N HIS A 141 0.76 -1.78 -5.64
CA HIS A 141 1.16 -2.14 -4.28
C HIS A 141 0.03 -2.66 -3.41
N THR A 142 0.41 -3.58 -2.52
CA THR A 142 -0.41 -4.08 -1.41
C THR A 142 0.34 -3.92 -0.10
N ASN A 143 -0.37 -4.11 1.01
CA ASN A 143 0.20 -4.15 2.36
C ASN A 143 -0.81 -4.83 3.29
N ASP A 144 -0.34 -5.43 4.37
CA ASP A 144 -1.18 -5.96 5.46
C ASP A 144 -2.24 -6.96 4.93
N ILE A 145 -1.84 -7.89 4.06
CA ILE A 145 -2.74 -8.90 3.46
C ILE A 145 -3.30 -9.86 4.51
N HIS A 146 -2.55 -10.18 5.57
CA HIS A 146 -3.00 -10.99 6.71
C HIS A 146 -3.66 -12.33 6.33
N GLY A 147 -3.04 -13.07 5.41
CA GLY A 147 -3.56 -14.37 4.98
C GLY A 147 -4.84 -14.30 4.15
N LYS A 148 -5.37 -13.12 3.78
CA LYS A 148 -6.61 -13.00 3.00
C LYS A 148 -6.36 -13.34 1.52
N ILE A 149 -6.35 -14.65 1.23
CA ILE A 149 -6.06 -15.21 -0.08
C ILE A 149 -7.24 -15.13 -1.07
N ASP A 150 -8.49 -15.19 -0.60
CA ASP A 150 -9.67 -15.28 -1.47
C ASP A 150 -9.77 -14.16 -2.52
N PRO A 151 -9.40 -12.89 -2.21
CA PRO A 151 -9.46 -11.82 -3.21
C PRO A 151 -8.28 -11.83 -4.20
N LEU A 152 -7.21 -12.60 -3.97
CA LEU A 152 -5.97 -12.53 -4.75
C LEU A 152 -6.16 -12.92 -6.22
N GLY A 153 -7.09 -13.82 -6.53
CA GLY A 153 -7.43 -14.15 -7.92
C GLY A 153 -7.93 -12.93 -8.71
N LYS A 154 -8.71 -12.04 -8.08
CA LYS A 154 -9.17 -10.79 -8.70
C LYS A 154 -8.05 -9.75 -8.79
N ILE A 155 -7.28 -9.62 -7.72
CA ILE A 155 -6.14 -8.69 -7.66
C ILE A 155 -5.14 -9.03 -8.78
N SER A 156 -4.80 -10.30 -8.93
CA SER A 156 -3.93 -10.77 -10.01
C SER A 156 -4.49 -10.47 -11.39
N ALA A 157 -5.80 -10.63 -11.60
CA ALA A 157 -6.44 -10.28 -12.87
C ALA A 157 -6.32 -8.80 -13.19
N PHE A 158 -6.58 -7.95 -12.19
CA PHE A 158 -6.48 -6.50 -12.32
C PHE A 158 -5.05 -6.05 -12.63
N ILE A 159 -4.06 -6.53 -11.85
CA ILE A 159 -2.65 -6.21 -12.10
C ILE A 159 -2.25 -6.64 -13.51
N ASN A 160 -2.61 -7.85 -13.94
CA ASN A 160 -2.31 -8.32 -15.29
C ASN A 160 -2.98 -7.46 -16.39
N GLU A 161 -4.22 -7.02 -16.21
CA GLU A 161 -4.94 -6.18 -17.19
C GLU A 161 -4.33 -4.78 -17.31
N GLU A 162 -3.93 -4.17 -16.20
CA GLU A 162 -3.27 -2.87 -16.20
C GLU A 162 -1.82 -2.97 -16.70
N ALA A 163 -1.09 -4.02 -16.30
CA ALA A 163 0.26 -4.31 -16.78
C ALA A 163 0.33 -4.62 -18.28
N GLU A 164 -0.73 -5.12 -18.91
CA GLU A 164 -0.82 -5.26 -20.38
C GLU A 164 -0.87 -3.90 -21.11
N GLN A 165 -1.23 -2.83 -20.40
CA GLN A 165 -1.34 -1.46 -20.92
C GLN A 165 -0.14 -0.58 -20.56
N ALA A 166 0.60 -0.94 -19.51
CA ALA A 166 1.83 -0.30 -19.10
C ALA A 166 3.05 -0.82 -19.88
N ASP A 167 3.98 0.07 -20.22
CA ASP A 167 5.26 -0.34 -20.81
C ASP A 167 6.18 -0.96 -19.76
N ASN A 168 6.16 -0.43 -18.53
CA ASN A 168 6.98 -0.87 -17.40
C ASN A 168 6.14 -0.89 -16.12
N HIS A 169 6.31 -1.92 -15.29
CA HIS A 169 5.65 -1.98 -14.00
C HIS A 169 6.48 -2.72 -12.94
N LEU A 170 6.15 -2.47 -11.67
CA LEU A 170 6.53 -3.29 -10.53
C LEU A 170 5.29 -3.58 -9.67
N PHE A 171 5.24 -4.78 -9.10
CA PHE A 171 4.30 -5.16 -8.05
C PHE A 171 5.05 -5.32 -6.72
N LEU A 172 4.70 -4.49 -5.74
CA LEU A 172 5.38 -4.39 -4.45
C LEU A 172 4.42 -4.67 -3.28
N ASP A 173 4.91 -5.30 -2.21
CA ASP A 173 4.13 -5.50 -0.98
C ASP A 173 4.83 -4.93 0.25
N ALA A 174 4.12 -4.14 1.06
CA ALA A 174 4.72 -3.45 2.20
C ALA A 174 4.67 -4.26 3.52
N GLY A 175 4.56 -5.59 3.50
CA GLY A 175 4.70 -6.44 4.69
C GLY A 175 3.39 -6.95 5.29
N ASP A 176 3.50 -7.87 6.26
CA ASP A 176 2.39 -8.55 6.95
C ASP A 176 1.45 -9.34 6.01
N ILE A 177 2.03 -10.25 5.22
CA ILE A 177 1.23 -11.16 4.38
C ILE A 177 0.71 -12.37 5.17
N PHE A 178 1.33 -12.68 6.31
CA PHE A 178 0.96 -13.79 7.19
C PHE A 178 -0.03 -13.39 8.29
N SER A 179 -0.55 -14.41 8.98
CA SER A 179 -1.42 -14.32 10.15
C SER A 179 -2.77 -13.66 9.90
N GLY A 180 -3.85 -14.45 9.91
CA GLY A 180 -5.22 -13.93 9.80
C GLY A 180 -6.18 -14.82 9.02
N ASN A 181 -5.72 -15.99 8.58
CA ASN A 181 -6.52 -16.97 7.85
C ASN A 181 -5.99 -18.38 8.14
N ALA A 182 -6.85 -19.22 8.71
CA ALA A 182 -6.52 -20.59 9.08
C ALA A 182 -5.94 -21.44 7.93
N VAL A 183 -6.33 -21.17 6.68
CA VAL A 183 -5.81 -21.88 5.49
C VAL A 183 -4.31 -21.65 5.32
N VAL A 184 -3.87 -20.42 5.61
CA VAL A 184 -2.48 -19.97 5.56
C VAL A 184 -1.76 -20.33 6.86
N ASP A 185 -2.39 -20.05 8.01
CA ASP A 185 -1.80 -20.19 9.34
C ASP A 185 -1.49 -21.65 9.70
N LEU A 186 -2.38 -22.60 9.37
CA LEU A 186 -2.15 -24.02 9.62
C LEU A 186 -1.05 -24.64 8.75
N GLN A 187 -0.58 -23.90 7.75
CA GLN A 187 0.48 -24.29 6.82
C GLN A 187 1.70 -23.36 6.93
N ASP A 188 1.82 -22.63 8.04
CA ASP A 188 2.95 -21.76 8.36
C ASP A 188 3.29 -20.75 7.24
N GLY A 189 2.27 -20.21 6.54
CA GLY A 189 2.43 -19.21 5.50
C GLY A 189 2.65 -19.72 4.07
N GLU A 190 2.80 -21.04 3.87
CA GLU A 190 3.12 -21.64 2.56
C GLU A 190 2.16 -21.22 1.43
N PRO A 191 0.82 -21.25 1.62
CA PRO A 191 -0.11 -20.90 0.54
C PRO A 191 0.02 -19.46 0.06
N MET A 192 0.32 -18.53 0.97
CA MET A 192 0.44 -17.12 0.62
C MET A 192 1.66 -16.87 -0.27
N VAL A 193 2.82 -17.45 0.07
CA VAL A 193 4.03 -17.31 -0.74
C VAL A 193 3.85 -17.94 -2.12
N ASP A 194 3.21 -19.12 -2.20
CA ASP A 194 2.90 -19.75 -3.49
C ASP A 194 2.02 -18.87 -4.38
N LEU A 195 1.01 -18.22 -3.80
CA LEU A 195 0.12 -17.32 -4.54
C LEU A 195 0.83 -16.05 -5.00
N LEU A 196 1.66 -15.43 -4.16
CA LEU A 196 2.41 -14.22 -4.52
C LEU A 196 3.51 -14.51 -5.55
N ASN A 197 4.10 -15.71 -5.53
CA ASN A 197 4.97 -16.18 -6.61
C ASN A 197 4.21 -16.25 -7.94
N GLU A 198 3.02 -16.86 -7.97
CA GLU A 198 2.20 -16.95 -9.19
C GLU A 198 1.73 -15.57 -9.67
N MET A 199 1.56 -14.61 -8.76
CA MET A 199 1.24 -13.22 -9.06
C MET A 199 2.45 -12.40 -9.55
N ASN A 200 3.66 -12.98 -9.56
CA ASN A 200 4.91 -12.32 -9.93
C ASN A 200 5.17 -11.05 -9.11
N LEU A 201 5.04 -11.14 -7.78
CA LEU A 201 5.51 -10.08 -6.88
C LEU A 201 7.01 -9.82 -7.14
N ASP A 202 7.44 -8.56 -7.17
CA ASP A 202 8.85 -8.21 -7.44
C ASP A 202 9.66 -8.13 -6.14
N ALA A 203 9.14 -7.38 -5.16
CA ALA A 203 9.78 -7.22 -3.86
C ALA A 203 8.76 -6.97 -2.76
N MET A 204 9.19 -7.28 -1.54
CA MET A 204 8.38 -7.17 -0.34
C MET A 204 9.20 -6.62 0.83
N ALA A 205 8.61 -5.72 1.61
CA ALA A 205 9.14 -5.38 2.92
C ALA A 205 8.85 -6.50 3.92
N ILE A 206 9.82 -6.84 4.77
CA ILE A 206 9.53 -7.72 5.91
C ILE A 206 8.68 -6.93 6.92
N GLY A 207 7.53 -7.46 7.32
CA GLY A 207 6.68 -6.96 8.39
C GLY A 207 6.85 -7.71 9.71
N ASN A 208 6.00 -7.41 10.69
CA ASN A 208 6.07 -8.02 12.02
C ASN A 208 5.51 -9.44 12.07
N HIS A 209 4.51 -9.75 11.24
CA HIS A 209 3.83 -11.05 11.24
C HIS A 209 4.58 -12.13 10.45
N GLU A 210 5.59 -11.75 9.68
CA GLU A 210 6.47 -12.70 8.98
C GLU A 210 7.16 -13.70 9.94
N PHE A 211 7.29 -13.34 11.22
CA PHE A 211 7.96 -14.14 12.25
C PHE A 211 7.01 -14.95 13.16
N ASP A 212 5.69 -14.87 12.97
CA ASP A 212 4.70 -15.44 13.91
C ASP A 212 4.81 -16.97 14.03
N TYR A 213 5.05 -17.65 12.90
CA TYR A 213 5.21 -19.10 12.84
C TYR A 213 6.62 -19.56 13.28
N GLY A 214 7.50 -18.63 13.65
CA GLY A 214 8.86 -18.87 14.10
C GLY A 214 9.91 -18.84 13.00
N GLN A 215 11.17 -18.83 13.41
CA GLN A 215 12.31 -18.58 12.53
C GLN A 215 12.53 -19.67 11.49
N GLU A 216 12.28 -20.94 11.83
CA GLU A 216 12.37 -22.03 10.86
C GLU A 216 11.30 -21.95 9.77
N ALA A 217 10.09 -21.52 10.12
CA ALA A 217 9.02 -21.31 9.16
C ALA A 217 9.37 -20.15 8.23
N PHE A 218 9.75 -18.98 8.78
CA PHE A 218 10.15 -17.84 7.97
C PHE A 218 11.29 -18.17 7.01
N ALA A 219 12.36 -18.84 7.48
CA ALA A 219 13.47 -19.25 6.62
C ALA A 219 13.03 -20.23 5.50
N ALA A 220 12.02 -21.07 5.74
CA ALA A 220 11.45 -21.93 4.69
C ALA A 220 10.64 -21.13 3.67
N ARG A 221 9.95 -20.07 4.11
CA ARG A 221 9.24 -19.13 3.23
C ARG A 221 10.19 -18.26 2.41
N GLU A 222 11.32 -17.82 2.98
CA GLU A 222 12.41 -17.18 2.23
C GLU A 222 12.98 -18.09 1.14
N GLU A 223 13.15 -19.39 1.39
CA GLU A 223 13.62 -20.34 0.36
C GLU A 223 12.57 -20.60 -0.74
N GLN A 224 11.28 -20.44 -0.41
CA GLN A 224 10.15 -20.67 -1.31
C GLN A 224 9.85 -19.46 -2.22
N ALA A 225 10.11 -18.24 -1.74
CA ALA A 225 9.78 -17.02 -2.47
C ALA A 225 10.61 -16.86 -3.75
N GLU A 226 9.96 -16.39 -4.80
CA GLU A 226 10.57 -15.98 -6.07
C GLU A 226 10.76 -14.45 -6.16
N PHE A 227 10.45 -13.75 -5.06
CA PHE A 227 10.57 -12.30 -4.87
C PHE A 227 11.52 -11.96 -3.73
N ASP A 228 11.99 -10.71 -3.70
CA ASP A 228 12.97 -10.27 -2.70
C ASP A 228 12.33 -9.83 -1.38
N TRP A 229 12.83 -10.37 -0.27
CA TRP A 229 12.49 -9.93 1.10
C TRP A 229 13.49 -8.86 1.57
N LEU A 230 13.00 -7.64 1.76
CA LEU A 230 13.83 -6.47 2.01
C LEU A 230 13.65 -5.94 3.44
N SER A 231 14.75 -5.56 4.08
CA SER A 231 14.76 -4.83 5.36
C SER A 231 16.17 -4.30 5.69
N ALA A 232 16.37 -2.99 5.58
CA ALA A 232 17.67 -2.37 5.80
C ALA A 232 18.05 -2.19 7.27
N ASN A 233 17.04 -2.06 8.14
CA ASN A 233 17.24 -1.83 9.57
C ASN A 233 17.22 -3.12 10.40
N THR A 234 17.09 -4.29 9.78
CA THR A 234 17.21 -5.60 10.45
C THR A 234 18.64 -6.11 10.35
N GLU A 235 19.28 -6.40 11.49
CA GLU A 235 20.61 -7.02 11.57
C GLU A 235 20.53 -8.40 12.21
N VAL A 236 21.00 -9.43 11.51
CA VAL A 236 21.16 -10.78 12.07
C VAL A 236 22.49 -10.86 12.85
N VAL A 237 22.40 -10.72 14.17
CA VAL A 237 23.57 -10.71 15.07
C VAL A 237 24.01 -12.10 15.53
N ASP A 238 23.11 -13.09 15.50
CA ASP A 238 23.45 -14.50 15.74
C ASP A 238 23.37 -15.34 14.45
N SER A 239 24.53 -15.56 13.84
CA SER A 239 24.68 -16.41 12.64
C SER A 239 24.26 -17.89 12.79
N SER A 240 23.79 -18.32 13.97
CA SER A 240 23.31 -19.69 14.20
C SER A 240 21.79 -19.85 14.01
N ILE A 241 21.04 -18.77 13.91
CA ILE A 241 19.61 -18.80 13.56
C ILE A 241 19.43 -19.16 12.08
N PRO A 242 18.25 -19.69 11.67
CA PRO A 242 18.04 -20.13 10.29
C PRO A 242 17.84 -18.98 9.29
N ILE A 243 17.50 -17.79 9.76
CA ILE A 243 17.20 -16.60 8.95
C ILE A 243 18.50 -15.99 8.38
N ALA A 244 18.49 -15.66 7.09
CA ALA A 244 19.61 -14.98 6.44
C ALA A 244 19.60 -13.47 6.76
N GLN A 245 20.72 -12.78 6.58
CA GLN A 245 20.73 -11.32 6.65
C GLN A 245 19.85 -10.76 5.50
N PRO A 246 18.75 -10.04 5.79
CA PRO A 246 17.91 -9.46 4.74
C PRO A 246 18.70 -8.49 3.87
N GLN A 247 18.34 -8.40 2.59
CA GLN A 247 18.88 -7.35 1.73
C GLN A 247 18.24 -6.01 2.13
N PRO A 248 19.02 -4.91 2.16
CA PRO A 248 18.47 -3.60 2.51
C PRO A 248 17.61 -3.00 1.40
N TYR A 249 17.92 -3.34 0.15
CA TYR A 249 17.27 -2.84 -1.06
C TYR A 249 17.55 -3.78 -2.23
N GLU A 250 16.78 -3.63 -3.32
CA GLU A 250 17.08 -4.18 -4.65
C GLU A 250 17.08 -3.04 -5.69
N ILE A 251 17.91 -3.14 -6.74
CA ILE A 251 17.93 -2.17 -7.84
C ILE A 251 17.60 -2.89 -9.15
N TYR A 252 16.49 -2.49 -9.77
CA TYR A 252 16.01 -3.01 -11.05
C TYR A 252 16.53 -2.13 -12.21
N ASP A 253 17.10 -2.75 -13.24
CA ASP A 253 17.40 -2.09 -14.53
C ASP A 253 16.21 -2.32 -15.46
N ILE A 254 15.35 -1.30 -15.59
CA ILE A 254 14.14 -1.33 -16.39
C ILE A 254 14.35 -0.39 -17.58
N ASP A 255 14.59 -0.98 -18.75
CA ASP A 255 14.88 -0.25 -19.99
C ASP A 255 16.02 0.80 -19.88
N GLY A 256 16.98 0.56 -18.99
CA GLY A 256 18.13 1.43 -18.76
C GLY A 256 17.93 2.49 -17.67
N VAL A 257 16.79 2.49 -16.99
CA VAL A 257 16.50 3.31 -15.79
C VAL A 257 16.74 2.45 -14.55
N GLU A 258 17.56 2.95 -13.61
CA GLU A 258 17.90 2.28 -12.35
C GLU A 258 16.82 2.59 -11.29
N VAL A 259 15.95 1.63 -10.98
CA VAL A 259 14.88 1.76 -9.99
C VAL A 259 15.26 1.06 -8.69
N GLY A 260 15.52 1.82 -7.64
CA GLY A 260 15.81 1.30 -6.30
C GLY A 260 14.55 1.11 -5.46
N VAL A 261 14.43 -0.06 -4.84
CA VAL A 261 13.43 -0.35 -3.80
C VAL A 261 14.15 -0.59 -2.49
N PHE A 262 14.10 0.38 -1.58
CA PHE A 262 14.72 0.36 -0.26
C PHE A 262 13.68 0.04 0.82
N SER A 263 14.03 -0.75 1.84
CA SER A 263 13.03 -1.18 2.83
C SER A 263 13.39 -0.98 4.29
N LEU A 264 12.37 -0.76 5.13
CA LEU A 264 12.46 -0.59 6.58
C LEU A 264 11.34 -1.40 7.26
N THR A 265 11.66 -1.98 8.41
CA THR A 265 10.77 -2.88 9.16
C THR A 265 10.63 -2.42 10.61
N GLN A 266 9.40 -2.42 11.13
CA GLN A 266 9.13 -2.37 12.56
C GLN A 266 8.56 -3.72 13.02
N ALA A 267 9.41 -4.55 13.64
CA ALA A 267 8.98 -5.81 14.24
C ALA A 267 8.64 -5.65 15.74
N PRO A 268 9.58 -5.32 16.65
CA PRO A 268 9.22 -4.96 18.02
C PRO A 268 8.36 -3.68 18.10
N PRO A 269 7.43 -3.57 19.08
CA PRO A 269 7.01 -4.59 20.05
C PRO A 269 5.88 -5.49 19.52
N SER A 270 5.60 -5.43 18.22
CA SER A 270 4.47 -6.09 17.54
C SER A 270 4.75 -7.55 17.20
N THR A 271 6.01 -7.98 17.22
CA THR A 271 6.44 -9.38 17.06
C THR A 271 6.78 -10.02 18.40
N ARG A 272 6.49 -11.33 18.54
CA ARG A 272 6.89 -12.11 19.72
C ARG A 272 8.43 -12.12 19.88
N PRO A 273 8.99 -11.76 21.05
CA PRO A 273 10.44 -11.68 21.25
C PRO A 273 11.22 -12.96 20.89
N SER A 274 10.70 -14.15 21.18
CA SER A 274 11.34 -15.41 20.76
C SER A 274 11.36 -15.62 19.24
N GLY A 275 10.43 -15.03 18.47
CA GLY A 275 10.43 -15.07 17.01
C GLY A 275 11.61 -14.30 16.40
N ILE A 276 12.16 -13.35 17.15
CA ILE A 276 13.22 -12.45 16.68
C ILE A 276 14.53 -12.55 17.49
N GLU A 277 14.67 -13.59 18.32
CA GLU A 277 15.92 -13.84 19.05
C GLU A 277 17.10 -13.97 18.07
N GLY A 278 18.20 -13.26 18.33
CA GLY A 278 19.37 -13.24 17.45
C GLY A 278 19.32 -12.20 16.34
N MET A 279 18.30 -11.33 16.33
CA MET A 279 18.19 -10.17 15.44
C MET A 279 18.12 -8.86 16.24
N GLU A 280 18.61 -7.77 15.64
CA GLU A 280 18.49 -6.40 16.14
C GLU A 280 17.77 -5.54 15.09
N PHE A 281 16.87 -4.67 15.54
CA PHE A 281 16.15 -3.72 14.67
C PHE A 281 16.59 -2.30 15.03
N HIS A 282 17.20 -1.62 14.06
CA HIS A 282 17.77 -0.29 14.22
C HIS A 282 16.73 0.80 13.92
N ASP A 283 17.01 2.02 14.38
CA ASP A 283 16.16 3.19 14.12
C ASP A 283 16.00 3.43 12.61
N TYR A 284 14.78 3.64 12.16
CA TYR A 284 14.44 3.69 10.74
C TYR A 284 15.00 4.96 10.06
N VAL A 285 15.05 6.11 10.75
CA VAL A 285 15.62 7.35 10.20
C VAL A 285 17.13 7.25 10.16
N GLU A 286 17.77 6.87 11.27
CA GLU A 286 19.23 6.72 11.33
C GLU A 286 19.73 5.66 10.34
N THR A 287 18.92 4.63 10.06
CA THR A 287 19.23 3.63 9.03
C THR A 287 19.11 4.22 7.64
N ALA A 288 17.97 4.85 7.30
CA ALA A 288 17.76 5.44 5.97
C ALA A 288 18.88 6.43 5.61
N GLU A 289 19.29 7.30 6.53
CA GLU A 289 20.40 8.25 6.32
C GLU A 289 21.73 7.57 5.93
N GLN A 290 21.96 6.30 6.29
CA GLN A 290 23.16 5.57 5.89
C GLN A 290 23.16 5.15 4.41
N TYR A 291 21.98 5.14 3.79
CA TYR A 291 21.74 4.76 2.40
C TYR A 291 21.47 5.96 1.49
N GLU A 292 21.73 7.20 1.94
CA GLU A 292 21.65 8.44 1.12
C GLU A 292 22.40 8.31 -0.21
N TYR A 293 23.46 7.49 -0.28
CA TYR A 293 24.20 7.27 -1.51
C TYR A 293 23.38 6.63 -2.63
N LEU A 294 22.24 5.98 -2.33
CA LEU A 294 21.35 5.41 -3.33
C LEU A 294 20.74 6.48 -4.24
N GLU A 295 20.56 7.71 -3.75
CA GLU A 295 20.11 8.85 -4.57
C GLU A 295 21.03 9.09 -5.78
N GLU A 296 22.33 8.79 -5.66
CA GLU A 296 23.28 8.90 -6.77
C GLU A 296 23.43 7.59 -7.59
N GLU A 297 22.89 6.47 -7.12
CA GLU A 297 22.97 5.13 -7.75
C GLU A 297 21.66 4.71 -8.43
N THR A 298 20.58 5.47 -8.28
CA THR A 298 19.26 5.18 -8.84
C THR A 298 18.67 6.42 -9.48
N ASP A 299 17.90 6.23 -10.54
CA ASP A 299 17.10 7.27 -11.19
C ASP A 299 15.74 7.46 -10.48
N ILE A 300 15.19 6.38 -9.92
CA ILE A 300 13.97 6.37 -9.11
C ILE A 300 14.26 5.62 -7.80
N LEU A 301 13.94 6.18 -6.65
CA LEU A 301 14.16 5.58 -5.34
C LEU A 301 12.87 5.51 -4.50
N ILE A 302 12.36 4.30 -4.35
CA ILE A 302 11.14 3.94 -3.61
C ILE A 302 11.52 3.45 -2.21
N ALA A 303 10.86 3.97 -1.18
CA ALA A 303 10.90 3.37 0.16
C ALA A 303 9.68 2.46 0.36
N LEU A 304 9.89 1.15 0.44
CA LEU A 304 8.87 0.14 0.74
C LEU A 304 8.96 -0.27 2.21
N THR A 305 8.03 0.18 3.03
CA THR A 305 8.21 0.23 4.49
C THR A 305 7.09 -0.46 5.26
N HIS A 306 7.45 -1.12 6.36
CA HIS A 306 6.52 -1.68 7.33
C HIS A 306 6.73 -1.04 8.71
N ILE A 307 6.59 0.28 8.80
CA ILE A 307 6.80 1.06 10.04
C ILE A 307 5.56 1.85 10.49
N GLY A 308 4.52 1.88 9.65
CA GLY A 308 3.25 2.53 9.96
C GLY A 308 3.19 3.98 9.51
N ASN A 309 2.00 4.41 9.07
CA ASN A 309 1.79 5.69 8.40
C ASN A 309 2.29 6.93 9.19
N SER A 310 2.26 6.92 10.53
CA SER A 310 2.83 8.04 11.31
C SER A 310 4.35 8.05 11.29
N ALA A 311 5.01 6.89 11.27
CA ALA A 311 6.45 6.77 11.14
C ALA A 311 6.90 7.06 9.70
N ASP A 312 6.10 6.70 8.69
CA ASP A 312 6.36 7.04 7.28
C ASP A 312 6.35 8.55 7.05
N GLN A 313 5.38 9.27 7.62
CA GLN A 313 5.37 10.73 7.60
C GLN A 313 6.60 11.30 8.33
N HIS A 314 6.98 10.74 9.48
CA HIS A 314 8.18 11.16 10.21
C HIS A 314 9.47 10.88 9.41
N LEU A 315 9.54 9.78 8.67
CA LEU A 315 10.64 9.47 7.77
C LEU A 315 10.75 10.55 6.67
N ALA A 316 9.66 10.85 5.97
CA ALA A 316 9.60 11.90 4.94
C ALA A 316 9.95 13.31 5.47
N GLU A 317 9.67 13.60 6.75
CA GLU A 317 10.07 14.86 7.38
C GLU A 317 11.59 15.00 7.57
N ASN A 318 12.31 13.87 7.67
CA ASN A 318 13.74 13.84 7.99
C ASN A 318 14.63 13.36 6.83
N VAL A 319 14.09 12.63 5.87
CA VAL A 319 14.79 12.06 4.71
C VAL A 319 14.10 12.52 3.43
N ASP A 320 14.82 13.23 2.56
CA ASP A 320 14.25 13.95 1.40
C ASP A 320 14.69 13.41 0.03
N PHE A 321 15.39 12.27 -0.02
CA PHE A 321 15.88 11.65 -1.26
C PHE A 321 14.98 10.53 -1.81
N PHE A 322 13.84 10.23 -1.17
CA PHE A 322 12.88 9.25 -1.67
C PHE A 322 11.84 9.92 -2.57
N ASP A 323 11.58 9.32 -3.73
CA ASP A 323 10.55 9.79 -4.67
C ASP A 323 9.13 9.42 -4.21
N VAL A 324 9.00 8.32 -3.46
CA VAL A 324 7.74 7.87 -2.85
C VAL A 324 8.01 6.94 -1.67
N ILE A 325 7.14 6.99 -0.65
CA ILE A 325 7.09 6.02 0.44
C ILE A 325 5.79 5.22 0.35
N ILE A 326 5.92 3.90 0.23
CA ILE A 326 4.83 2.92 0.26
C ILE A 326 4.86 2.25 1.65
N GLY A 327 3.81 2.45 2.43
CA GLY A 327 3.74 2.00 3.83
C GLY A 327 2.86 0.77 4.06
N GLY A 328 3.02 0.17 5.24
CA GLY A 328 2.22 -0.94 5.80
C GLY A 328 1.94 -0.74 7.30
N HIS A 329 1.73 -1.82 8.06
CA HIS A 329 1.65 -1.90 9.53
C HIS A 329 0.41 -1.27 10.19
N SER A 330 0.03 -0.07 9.76
CA SER A 330 -1.03 0.75 10.38
C SER A 330 -2.42 0.52 9.80
N HIS A 331 -2.53 -0.29 8.74
CA HIS A 331 -3.73 -0.56 7.97
C HIS A 331 -4.42 0.71 7.43
N THR A 332 -3.66 1.80 7.26
CA THR A 332 -4.23 3.10 6.90
C THR A 332 -4.71 3.07 5.45
N ARG A 333 -5.96 3.49 5.21
CA ARG A 333 -6.53 3.62 3.86
C ARG A 333 -6.33 5.04 3.36
N LEU A 334 -5.41 5.23 2.43
CA LEU A 334 -5.12 6.53 1.82
C LEU A 334 -5.70 6.57 0.41
N PHE A 335 -6.90 7.14 0.24
CA PHE A 335 -7.52 7.32 -1.08
C PHE A 335 -6.86 8.42 -1.94
N GLU A 336 -6.03 9.24 -1.31
CA GLU A 336 -5.18 10.27 -1.91
C GLU A 336 -3.82 10.19 -1.18
N GLU A 337 -2.74 10.54 -1.85
CA GLU A 337 -1.39 10.55 -1.28
C GLU A 337 -1.25 11.60 -0.17
N GLN A 338 -0.44 11.30 0.84
CA GLN A 338 -0.07 12.28 1.86
C GLN A 338 1.27 12.91 1.48
N MET A 339 1.23 14.14 0.96
CA MET A 339 2.45 14.90 0.64
C MET A 339 3.13 15.41 1.92
N VAL A 340 4.31 14.90 2.23
CA VAL A 340 5.13 15.31 3.36
C VAL A 340 6.51 15.76 2.89
N ASN A 341 6.84 17.02 3.15
CA ASN A 341 8.10 17.64 2.72
C ASN A 341 8.44 17.52 1.21
N GLY A 342 7.46 17.21 0.37
CA GLY A 342 7.66 16.99 -1.08
C GLY A 342 7.65 15.53 -1.49
N THR A 343 7.67 14.58 -0.54
CA THR A 343 7.57 13.14 -0.80
C THR A 343 6.13 12.66 -0.60
N PRO A 344 5.51 11.96 -1.57
CA PRO A 344 4.24 11.30 -1.41
C PRO A 344 4.36 10.07 -0.51
N VAL A 345 3.42 9.93 0.43
CA VAL A 345 3.25 8.73 1.28
C VAL A 345 1.92 8.07 0.95
N VAL A 346 1.95 6.77 0.65
CA VAL A 346 0.77 5.97 0.24
C VAL A 346 0.64 4.67 1.04
N GLN A 347 -0.59 4.18 1.18
CA GLN A 347 -0.92 2.92 1.86
C GLN A 347 -2.31 2.43 1.44
N ALA A 348 -2.45 1.12 1.20
CA ALA A 348 -3.61 0.47 0.59
C ALA A 348 -4.55 -0.24 1.60
N GLY A 349 -4.59 0.21 2.86
CA GLY A 349 -5.47 -0.42 3.84
C GLY A 349 -4.94 -1.75 4.33
N SER A 350 -5.72 -2.84 4.22
CA SER A 350 -5.37 -4.20 4.67
C SER A 350 -6.35 -5.23 4.11
N ASP A 351 -6.12 -6.51 4.42
CA ASP A 351 -7.03 -7.64 4.19
C ASP A 351 -7.34 -7.89 2.70
N SER A 352 -6.43 -7.53 1.80
CA SER A 352 -6.62 -7.61 0.34
C SER A 352 -7.85 -6.83 -0.16
N LEU A 353 -8.33 -5.84 0.60
CA LEU A 353 -9.51 -5.05 0.25
C LEU A 353 -9.24 -4.01 -0.84
N PHE A 354 -7.99 -3.60 -0.99
CA PHE A 354 -7.57 -2.62 -1.99
C PHE A 354 -6.22 -3.00 -2.60
N VAL A 355 -6.02 -2.56 -3.84
CA VAL A 355 -4.71 -2.52 -4.51
C VAL A 355 -4.42 -1.05 -4.80
N GLY A 356 -3.26 -0.57 -4.38
CA GLY A 356 -2.81 0.76 -4.76
C GLY A 356 -2.17 0.76 -6.14
N HIS A 357 -2.41 1.81 -6.92
CA HIS A 357 -1.77 2.03 -8.20
C HIS A 357 -1.39 3.50 -8.35
N PHE A 358 -0.21 3.76 -8.92
CA PHE A 358 0.24 5.09 -9.34
C PHE A 358 1.32 4.98 -10.42
N ASN A 359 1.60 6.11 -11.06
CA ASN A 359 2.65 6.24 -12.07
C ASN A 359 3.80 7.10 -11.56
N LEU A 360 5.03 6.65 -11.78
CA LEU A 360 6.24 7.46 -11.67
C LEU A 360 6.73 7.79 -13.08
N GLU A 361 6.77 9.07 -13.42
CA GLU A 361 7.34 9.52 -14.70
C GLU A 361 8.72 10.14 -14.46
N PHE A 362 9.74 9.63 -15.14
CA PHE A 362 11.11 10.11 -15.09
C PHE A 362 11.51 10.72 -16.44
N ASP A 363 11.87 12.00 -16.44
CA ASP A 363 12.26 12.75 -17.66
C ASP A 363 13.77 12.76 -17.94
N GLY A 364 14.54 11.98 -17.16
CA GLY A 364 16.00 11.98 -17.20
C GLY A 364 16.65 12.90 -16.17
N GLU A 365 15.90 13.77 -15.49
CA GLU A 365 16.38 14.65 -14.43
C GLU A 365 15.49 14.63 -13.17
N GLU A 366 14.15 14.66 -13.32
CA GLU A 366 13.19 14.70 -12.22
C GLU A 366 12.18 13.54 -12.31
N VAL A 367 11.74 13.05 -11.15
CA VAL A 367 10.65 12.07 -11.03
C VAL A 367 9.37 12.82 -10.63
N SER A 368 8.26 12.49 -11.30
CA SER A 368 6.93 13.00 -10.94
C SER A 368 5.99 11.85 -10.57
N PHE A 369 5.24 12.05 -9.48
CA PHE A 369 4.25 11.12 -8.96
C PHE A 369 2.86 11.51 -9.47
N ASN A 370 2.21 10.60 -10.19
CA ASN A 370 0.96 10.87 -10.89
C ASN A 370 -0.08 9.76 -10.67
N ASP A 371 -1.34 10.12 -10.87
CA ASP A 371 -2.47 9.20 -11.03
C ASP A 371 -2.66 8.14 -9.93
N TYR A 372 -2.37 8.48 -8.68
CA TYR A 372 -2.61 7.58 -7.55
C TYR A 372 -4.10 7.31 -7.28
N TYR A 373 -4.45 6.04 -7.10
CA TYR A 373 -5.74 5.61 -6.58
C TYR A 373 -5.65 4.25 -5.86
N LEU A 374 -6.72 3.95 -5.10
CA LEU A 374 -6.94 2.62 -4.53
C LEU A 374 -8.08 1.92 -5.28
N GLN A 375 -7.79 0.77 -5.88
CA GLN A 375 -8.79 -0.10 -6.49
C GLN A 375 -9.44 -0.98 -5.43
N GLU A 376 -10.75 -0.83 -5.20
CA GLU A 376 -11.52 -1.73 -4.33
C GLU A 376 -11.65 -3.12 -4.95
N THR A 377 -11.19 -4.15 -4.25
CA THR A 377 -11.22 -5.54 -4.76
C THR A 377 -12.64 -6.08 -4.95
N ASP A 378 -13.61 -5.57 -4.18
CA ASP A 378 -15.02 -5.93 -4.30
C ASP A 378 -15.67 -5.41 -5.59
N GLU A 379 -15.11 -4.36 -6.20
CA GLU A 379 -15.59 -3.83 -7.48
C GLU A 379 -15.08 -4.63 -8.67
N LEU A 380 -14.02 -5.43 -8.48
CA LEU A 380 -13.44 -6.29 -9.51
C LEU A 380 -14.29 -7.56 -9.73
N THR A 381 -14.44 -7.94 -11.00
CA THR A 381 -15.21 -9.13 -11.40
C THR A 381 -14.41 -10.18 -12.16
N GLU A 382 -13.36 -9.77 -12.88
CA GLU A 382 -12.48 -10.70 -13.57
C GLU A 382 -11.53 -11.35 -12.56
N VAL A 383 -11.07 -12.56 -12.90
CA VAL A 383 -10.26 -13.41 -12.02
C VAL A 383 -9.16 -14.08 -12.86
N ASN A 384 -7.94 -14.13 -12.32
CA ASN A 384 -6.87 -14.95 -12.84
C ASN A 384 -7.17 -16.41 -12.45
N GLU A 385 -7.53 -17.23 -13.44
CA GLU A 385 -7.95 -18.61 -13.24
C GLU A 385 -6.84 -19.48 -12.62
N ASP A 386 -5.56 -19.22 -12.93
CA ASP A 386 -4.45 -20.03 -12.39
C ASP A 386 -4.29 -19.77 -10.87
N VAL A 387 -4.31 -18.50 -10.46
CA VAL A 387 -4.30 -18.09 -9.04
C VAL A 387 -5.56 -18.58 -8.32
N GLN A 388 -6.73 -18.49 -8.96
CA GLN A 388 -7.98 -18.95 -8.36
C GLN A 388 -8.03 -20.46 -8.17
N GLU A 389 -7.51 -21.25 -9.12
CA GLU A 389 -7.40 -22.70 -8.98
C GLU A 389 -6.52 -23.10 -7.79
N MET A 390 -5.44 -22.33 -7.51
CA MET A 390 -4.61 -22.54 -6.32
C MET A 390 -5.37 -22.22 -5.03
N ILE A 391 -6.05 -21.06 -4.97
CA ILE A 391 -6.89 -20.67 -3.81
C ILE A 391 -7.93 -21.75 -3.52
N ASP A 392 -8.66 -22.19 -4.54
CA ASP A 392 -9.70 -23.21 -4.43
C ASP A 392 -9.13 -24.52 -3.88
N SER A 393 -7.93 -24.91 -4.31
CA SER A 393 -7.24 -26.11 -3.83
C SER A 393 -6.87 -26.02 -2.35
N TYR A 394 -6.25 -24.92 -1.91
CA TYR A 394 -5.90 -24.76 -0.49
C TYR A 394 -7.15 -24.70 0.40
N ASN A 395 -8.19 -24.03 -0.06
CA ASN A 395 -9.48 -23.98 0.64
C ASN A 395 -10.14 -25.37 0.75
N GLU A 396 -10.12 -26.20 -0.32
CA GLU A 396 -10.65 -27.57 -0.30
C GLU A 396 -9.86 -28.47 0.68
N GLU A 397 -8.53 -28.31 0.75
CA GLU A 397 -7.69 -29.10 1.67
C GLU A 397 -7.94 -28.77 3.14
N ALA A 398 -8.21 -27.50 3.45
CA ALA A 398 -8.52 -27.06 4.81
C ALA A 398 -9.98 -27.34 5.23
N GLU A 399 -10.89 -27.56 4.26
CA GLU A 399 -12.34 -27.66 4.48
C GLU A 399 -12.73 -28.70 5.55
N GLU A 400 -12.09 -29.88 5.55
CA GLU A 400 -12.43 -30.97 6.50
C GLU A 400 -12.18 -30.56 7.96
N VAL A 401 -11.14 -29.78 8.22
CA VAL A 401 -10.79 -29.32 9.58
C VAL A 401 -11.60 -28.09 9.95
N LEU A 402 -11.72 -27.13 9.03
CA LEU A 402 -12.30 -25.83 9.32
C LEU A 402 -13.82 -25.86 9.48
N GLN A 403 -14.54 -26.80 8.83
CA GLN A 403 -15.99 -26.93 8.94
C GLN A 403 -16.49 -27.72 10.17
N GLU A 404 -15.60 -28.19 11.05
CA GLU A 404 -16.02 -28.85 12.28
C GLU A 404 -16.82 -27.86 13.15
N VAL A 405 -18.08 -28.18 13.44
CA VAL A 405 -18.93 -27.39 14.34
C VAL A 405 -18.53 -27.67 15.77
N ILE A 406 -18.12 -26.63 16.49
CA ILE A 406 -17.67 -26.70 17.88
C ILE A 406 -18.74 -26.21 18.87
N GLY A 407 -19.77 -25.50 18.40
CA GLY A 407 -20.84 -25.00 19.25
C GLY A 407 -21.85 -24.13 18.52
N GLU A 408 -22.70 -23.43 19.27
CA GLU A 408 -23.59 -22.39 18.73
C GLU A 408 -23.67 -21.20 19.69
N THR A 409 -23.83 -19.99 19.16
CA THR A 409 -24.13 -18.77 19.93
C THR A 409 -25.44 -18.15 19.44
N ASN A 410 -26.31 -17.75 20.37
CA ASN A 410 -27.59 -17.10 20.06
C ASN A 410 -27.46 -15.59 19.89
N THR A 411 -26.47 -14.98 20.54
CA THR A 411 -26.28 -13.52 20.56
C THR A 411 -25.13 -13.06 19.68
N GLY A 412 -24.23 -13.97 19.30
CA GLY A 412 -22.93 -13.61 18.73
C GLY A 412 -21.91 -13.30 19.83
N LEU A 413 -20.64 -13.26 19.44
CA LEU A 413 -19.49 -12.88 20.27
C LEU A 413 -18.72 -11.77 19.55
N TYR A 414 -18.64 -10.59 20.16
CA TYR A 414 -18.12 -9.37 19.54
C TYR A 414 -16.88 -8.84 20.24
N ARG A 415 -16.05 -8.11 19.50
CA ARG A 415 -14.84 -7.39 19.96
C ARG A 415 -14.89 -5.89 19.70
N ASP A 416 -15.95 -5.35 19.10
CA ASP A 416 -15.96 -3.95 18.62
C ASP A 416 -15.76 -2.92 19.73
N ALA A 417 -16.30 -3.15 20.92
CA ALA A 417 -16.21 -2.25 22.07
C ALA A 417 -14.97 -2.47 22.95
N ARG A 418 -13.99 -3.26 22.47
CA ARG A 418 -12.87 -3.75 23.29
C ARG A 418 -11.95 -2.67 23.82
N TYR A 419 -11.88 -1.50 23.18
CA TYR A 419 -11.08 -0.37 23.67
C TYR A 419 -11.81 0.48 24.72
N GLU A 420 -13.08 0.18 25.00
CA GLU A 420 -13.92 0.95 25.93
C GLU A 420 -14.28 0.16 27.19
N ARG A 421 -14.35 -1.17 27.10
CA ARG A 421 -14.88 -2.08 28.13
C ARG A 421 -14.57 -3.55 27.81
N ASP A 422 -15.02 -4.44 28.70
CA ASP A 422 -15.03 -5.88 28.43
C ASP A 422 -16.07 -6.25 27.37
N THR A 423 -15.75 -7.26 26.58
CA THR A 423 -16.55 -7.68 25.42
C THR A 423 -16.93 -9.14 25.53
N SER A 424 -18.05 -9.52 24.91
CA SER A 424 -18.52 -10.91 24.94
C SER A 424 -17.46 -11.90 24.46
N LEU A 425 -16.73 -11.58 23.40
CA LEU A 425 -15.65 -12.42 22.91
C LEU A 425 -14.41 -12.41 23.82
N GLY A 426 -14.03 -11.24 24.36
CA GLY A 426 -12.93 -11.16 25.33
C GLY A 426 -13.20 -11.93 26.63
N ASN A 427 -14.46 -11.94 27.06
CA ASN A 427 -14.92 -12.66 28.24
C ASN A 427 -14.90 -14.18 28.02
N PHE A 428 -15.49 -14.66 26.92
CA PHE A 428 -15.40 -16.08 26.52
C PHE A 428 -13.94 -16.54 26.43
N TRP A 429 -13.10 -15.72 25.82
CA TRP A 429 -11.69 -16.03 25.60
C TRP A 429 -10.91 -16.18 26.89
N THR A 430 -11.00 -15.18 27.77
CA THR A 430 -10.25 -15.19 29.03
C THR A 430 -10.81 -16.22 30.01
N ASP A 431 -12.11 -16.49 29.98
CA ASP A 431 -12.70 -17.60 30.75
C ASP A 431 -12.17 -18.95 30.27
N ALA A 432 -12.07 -19.17 28.96
CA ALA A 432 -11.50 -20.38 28.38
C ALA A 432 -10.03 -20.59 28.78
N MET A 433 -9.21 -19.52 28.69
CA MET A 433 -7.81 -19.56 29.14
C MET A 433 -7.72 -19.94 30.62
N ARG A 434 -8.52 -19.30 31.47
CA ARG A 434 -8.51 -19.48 32.92
C ARG A 434 -8.93 -20.89 33.33
N GLU A 435 -10.00 -21.42 32.75
CA GLU A 435 -10.53 -22.76 33.06
C GLU A 435 -9.54 -23.85 32.60
N GLN A 436 -8.94 -23.71 31.42
CA GLN A 436 -8.01 -24.69 30.84
C GLN A 436 -6.85 -25.05 31.79
N VAL A 437 -6.30 -24.05 32.49
CA VAL A 437 -5.17 -24.25 33.42
C VAL A 437 -5.56 -24.16 34.89
N GLY A 438 -6.82 -23.82 35.21
CA GLY A 438 -7.28 -23.61 36.57
C GLY A 438 -6.57 -22.43 37.25
N ALA A 439 -6.37 -21.34 36.51
CA ALA A 439 -5.78 -20.11 37.04
C ALA A 439 -6.79 -19.31 37.88
N ASP A 440 -6.28 -18.46 38.76
CA ASP A 440 -7.12 -17.51 39.50
C ASP A 440 -7.62 -16.42 38.54
N ILE A 441 -6.72 -15.94 37.66
CA ILE A 441 -6.92 -14.79 36.78
C ILE A 441 -6.46 -15.15 35.36
N ALA A 442 -7.12 -14.62 34.34
CA ALA A 442 -6.61 -14.60 32.96
C ALA A 442 -6.62 -13.18 32.39
N ILE A 443 -5.59 -12.86 31.60
CA ILE A 443 -5.44 -11.56 30.92
C ILE A 443 -4.97 -11.81 29.49
N THR A 444 -5.55 -11.10 28.52
CA THR A 444 -5.09 -11.08 27.13
C THR A 444 -5.19 -9.67 26.53
N ASN A 445 -4.34 -9.34 25.57
CA ASN A 445 -4.34 -8.08 24.84
C ASN A 445 -5.39 -8.09 23.70
N ASN A 446 -5.97 -6.93 23.40
CA ASN A 446 -7.00 -6.73 22.39
C ASN A 446 -6.52 -6.94 20.95
N GLY A 447 -5.21 -6.79 20.72
CA GLY A 447 -4.56 -7.05 19.43
C GLY A 447 -4.64 -8.52 19.02
N GLY A 448 -4.67 -9.44 19.98
CA GLY A 448 -4.68 -10.89 19.78
C GLY A 448 -6.04 -11.48 19.33
N ILE A 449 -7.15 -10.79 19.61
CA ILE A 449 -8.50 -11.21 19.21
C ILE A 449 -8.78 -10.54 17.86
N ARG A 450 -9.06 -11.26 16.76
CA ARG A 450 -9.06 -10.63 15.40
C ARG A 450 -10.42 -10.42 14.75
N ALA A 451 -11.42 -11.24 15.04
CA ALA A 451 -12.73 -11.15 14.40
C ALA A 451 -13.89 -11.22 15.38
N ASN A 452 -15.10 -10.94 14.89
CA ASN A 452 -16.36 -11.23 15.57
C ASN A 452 -16.87 -12.61 15.15
N ILE A 453 -17.75 -13.20 15.96
CA ILE A 453 -18.51 -14.41 15.63
C ILE A 453 -19.99 -14.05 15.64
N GLU A 454 -20.66 -14.17 14.50
CA GLU A 454 -22.08 -13.86 14.38
C GLU A 454 -22.98 -14.94 15.03
N PRO A 455 -24.25 -14.62 15.34
CA PRO A 455 -25.21 -15.61 15.84
C PRO A 455 -25.36 -16.82 14.91
N GLY A 456 -25.23 -18.03 15.45
CA GLY A 456 -25.35 -19.27 14.68
C GLY A 456 -24.43 -20.38 15.19
N GLU A 457 -24.19 -21.36 14.31
CA GLU A 457 -23.18 -22.39 14.52
C GLU A 457 -21.79 -21.73 14.53
N ILE A 458 -20.95 -22.17 15.47
CA ILE A 458 -19.55 -21.78 15.56
C ILE A 458 -18.73 -22.96 15.06
N THR A 459 -17.83 -22.69 14.12
CA THR A 459 -16.95 -23.66 13.50
C THR A 459 -15.50 -23.50 13.97
N ALA A 460 -14.66 -24.49 13.67
CA ALA A 460 -13.22 -24.35 13.88
C ALA A 460 -12.63 -23.18 13.08
N ALA A 461 -13.14 -22.91 11.87
CA ALA A 461 -12.77 -21.75 11.07
C ALA A 461 -12.97 -20.44 11.83
N ASP A 462 -14.09 -20.29 12.55
CA ASP A 462 -14.38 -19.10 13.33
C ASP A 462 -13.34 -18.90 14.43
N ILE A 463 -12.95 -19.95 15.16
CA ILE A 463 -11.93 -19.86 16.22
C ILE A 463 -10.56 -19.49 15.67
N TYR A 464 -10.10 -20.14 14.60
CA TYR A 464 -8.82 -19.79 13.99
C TYR A 464 -8.82 -18.41 13.34
N THR A 465 -9.98 -17.93 12.88
CA THR A 465 -10.12 -16.54 12.39
C THR A 465 -10.01 -15.53 13.53
N VAL A 466 -10.49 -15.88 14.74
CA VAL A 466 -10.33 -15.01 15.92
C VAL A 466 -8.92 -15.09 16.51
N GLU A 467 -8.30 -16.27 16.58
CA GLU A 467 -6.90 -16.50 17.06
C GLU A 467 -6.03 -17.09 15.92
N PRO A 468 -5.46 -16.24 15.05
CA PRO A 468 -4.61 -16.72 13.95
C PRO A 468 -3.15 -16.94 14.34
N PHE A 469 -2.73 -16.46 15.51
CA PHE A 469 -1.32 -16.38 15.89
C PHE A 469 -0.76 -17.69 16.46
N GLY A 470 -1.63 -18.65 16.79
CA GLY A 470 -1.23 -19.90 17.42
C GLY A 470 -0.58 -19.70 18.79
N ASN A 471 -0.97 -18.64 19.51
CA ASN A 471 -0.37 -18.32 20.80
C ASN A 471 -0.63 -19.45 21.81
N ALA A 472 0.35 -19.66 22.68
CA ALA A 472 0.28 -20.61 23.77
C ALA A 472 -0.11 -19.92 25.09
N LEU A 473 -0.73 -20.67 25.99
CA LEU A 473 -0.99 -20.25 27.35
C LEU A 473 0.30 -20.25 28.15
N THR A 474 0.59 -19.14 28.82
CA THR A 474 1.70 -19.02 29.77
C THR A 474 1.16 -18.80 31.17
N GLU A 475 1.52 -19.70 32.10
CA GLU A 475 1.14 -19.66 33.51
C GLU A 475 2.20 -18.91 34.33
N ILE A 476 1.79 -17.91 35.11
CA ILE A 476 2.66 -17.01 35.86
C ILE A 476 2.14 -16.89 37.30
N ASN A 477 3.01 -17.03 38.30
CA ASN A 477 2.74 -16.55 39.65
C ASN A 477 3.16 -15.08 39.75
N ILE A 478 2.22 -14.19 40.02
CA ILE A 478 2.46 -12.73 40.05
C ILE A 478 1.96 -12.14 41.37
N SER A 479 2.64 -11.11 41.89
CA SER A 479 2.17 -10.41 43.10
C SER A 479 0.97 -9.51 42.77
N GLY A 480 0.15 -9.17 43.76
CA GLY A 480 -0.94 -8.21 43.56
C GLY A 480 -0.44 -6.84 43.10
N ALA A 481 0.72 -6.40 43.59
CA ALA A 481 1.34 -5.15 43.14
C ALA A 481 1.75 -5.20 41.67
N ASP A 482 2.45 -6.25 41.24
CA ASP A 482 2.87 -6.38 39.84
C ASP A 482 1.66 -6.60 38.90
N MET A 483 0.59 -7.23 39.39
CA MET A 483 -0.67 -7.35 38.66
C MET A 483 -1.31 -5.98 38.39
N ILE A 484 -1.34 -5.09 39.39
CA ILE A 484 -1.82 -3.71 39.21
C ILE A 484 -0.96 -3.01 38.16
N ASP A 485 0.37 -3.10 38.25
CA ASP A 485 1.28 -2.50 37.28
C ASP A 485 0.98 -2.97 35.83
N VAL A 486 0.76 -4.28 35.63
CA VAL A 486 0.38 -4.84 34.32
C VAL A 486 -0.97 -4.32 33.85
N ILE A 487 -1.96 -4.23 34.74
CA ILE A 487 -3.26 -3.64 34.41
C ILE A 487 -3.04 -2.19 33.96
N GLU A 488 -2.36 -1.36 34.74
CA GLU A 488 -2.11 0.06 34.39
C GLU A 488 -1.35 0.24 33.07
N MET A 489 -0.44 -0.68 32.69
CA MET A 489 0.20 -0.69 31.37
C MET A 489 -0.80 -0.86 30.22
N GLY A 490 -1.95 -1.49 30.48
CA GLY A 490 -3.03 -1.69 29.51
C GLY A 490 -3.88 -0.44 29.27
N LEU A 491 -3.57 0.72 29.86
CA LEU A 491 -4.16 2.00 29.48
C LEU A 491 -3.50 2.52 28.20
N ARG A 492 -4.31 2.77 27.18
CA ARG A 492 -3.87 3.33 25.90
C ARG A 492 -3.70 4.84 25.99
N ASP A 493 -2.87 5.39 25.12
CA ASP A 493 -2.65 6.86 25.02
C ASP A 493 -3.92 7.65 24.66
N ASP A 494 -4.92 7.00 24.06
CA ASP A 494 -6.23 7.59 23.77
C ASP A 494 -7.23 7.50 24.93
N GLY A 495 -6.79 7.02 26.10
CA GLY A 495 -7.61 6.79 27.28
C GLY A 495 -8.45 5.51 27.23
N GLY A 496 -8.26 4.66 26.20
CA GLY A 496 -8.92 3.36 26.09
C GLY A 496 -8.21 2.23 26.83
N VAL A 497 -8.78 1.03 26.79
CA VAL A 497 -8.21 -0.18 27.40
C VAL A 497 -7.62 -1.12 26.34
N ASP A 498 -6.54 -1.82 26.66
CA ASP A 498 -5.95 -2.84 25.78
C ASP A 498 -6.12 -4.29 26.32
N LEU A 499 -6.57 -4.46 27.57
CA LEU A 499 -6.69 -5.78 28.20
C LEU A 499 -8.14 -6.28 28.24
N GLN A 500 -8.33 -7.58 28.04
CA GLN A 500 -9.54 -8.32 28.44
C GLN A 500 -9.17 -9.26 29.59
N VAL A 501 -10.12 -9.55 30.48
CA VAL A 501 -9.83 -10.21 31.76
C VAL A 501 -10.89 -11.24 32.20
N SER A 502 -10.45 -12.24 32.95
CA SER A 502 -11.30 -13.15 33.73
C SER A 502 -10.75 -13.33 35.14
N GLY A 503 -11.65 -13.49 36.12
CA GLY A 503 -11.30 -13.70 37.53
C GLY A 503 -11.05 -12.41 38.33
N LEU A 504 -10.88 -11.28 37.66
CA LEU A 504 -10.80 -9.95 38.28
C LEU A 504 -11.72 -8.95 37.58
N GLU A 505 -11.93 -7.81 38.23
CA GLU A 505 -12.55 -6.61 37.65
C GLU A 505 -11.58 -5.43 37.86
N TYR A 506 -11.57 -4.45 36.95
CA TYR A 506 -10.81 -3.21 37.17
C TYR A 506 -11.51 -1.95 36.66
N VAL A 507 -11.16 -0.82 37.30
CA VAL A 507 -11.64 0.52 36.95
C VAL A 507 -10.45 1.45 36.76
N TYR A 508 -10.41 2.15 35.63
CA TYR A 508 -9.53 3.30 35.46
C TYR A 508 -10.23 4.60 35.82
N TYR A 509 -9.56 5.43 36.62
CA TYR A 509 -9.97 6.79 36.90
C TYR A 509 -9.09 7.75 36.10
N LEU A 510 -9.66 8.38 35.08
CA LEU A 510 -8.93 9.27 34.16
C LEU A 510 -9.23 10.75 34.41
N ASN A 511 -8.28 11.63 34.11
CA ASN A 511 -8.51 13.08 34.09
C ASN A 511 -9.17 13.54 32.76
N GLU A 512 -9.43 14.84 32.62
CA GLU A 512 -10.02 15.41 31.39
C GLU A 512 -9.13 15.22 30.15
N GLU A 513 -7.83 15.01 30.35
CA GLU A 513 -6.83 14.75 29.31
C GLU A 513 -6.68 13.25 28.94
N GLY A 514 -7.40 12.35 29.63
CA GLY A 514 -7.31 10.90 29.41
C GLY A 514 -6.14 10.22 30.13
N GLU A 515 -5.44 10.93 31.00
CA GLU A 515 -4.32 10.38 31.77
C GLU A 515 -4.81 9.66 33.03
N LEU A 516 -4.15 8.55 33.40
CA LEU A 516 -4.47 7.79 34.60
C LEU A 516 -4.24 8.62 35.87
N VAL A 517 -5.26 8.71 36.72
CA VAL A 517 -5.20 9.31 38.06
C VAL A 517 -5.09 8.23 39.14
N ASP A 518 -5.87 7.17 39.01
CA ASP A 518 -5.93 6.04 39.95
C ASP A 518 -6.50 4.80 39.25
N SER A 519 -6.30 3.63 39.83
CA SER A 519 -6.90 2.38 39.37
C SER A 519 -7.44 1.56 40.56
N ASP A 520 -8.63 0.99 40.40
CA ASP A 520 -9.16 0.00 41.34
C ASP A 520 -9.11 -1.38 40.66
N VAL A 521 -8.43 -2.34 41.28
CA VAL A 521 -8.38 -3.74 40.82
C VAL A 521 -8.97 -4.63 41.91
N THR A 522 -10.02 -5.38 41.57
CA THR A 522 -10.75 -6.24 42.50
C THR A 522 -10.72 -7.70 42.09
N PHE A 523 -10.47 -8.58 43.07
CA PHE A 523 -10.51 -10.03 42.94
C PHE A 523 -11.53 -10.57 43.96
N ASP A 524 -12.48 -11.41 43.50
CA ASP A 524 -13.59 -11.93 44.33
C ASP A 524 -14.41 -10.81 45.05
N GLY A 525 -14.47 -9.62 44.45
CA GLY A 525 -15.20 -8.45 44.97
C GLY A 525 -14.51 -7.72 46.14
N GLU A 526 -13.25 -8.06 46.44
CA GLU A 526 -12.38 -7.34 47.36
C GLU A 526 -11.22 -6.72 46.58
N ALA A 527 -10.66 -5.60 47.06
CA ALA A 527 -9.46 -5.03 46.46
C ALA A 527 -8.31 -6.04 46.49
N ILE A 528 -7.54 -6.13 45.42
CA ILE A 528 -6.40 -7.05 45.32
C ILE A 528 -5.41 -6.76 46.47
N ASP A 529 -4.88 -7.81 47.10
CA ASP A 529 -3.87 -7.66 48.15
C ASP A 529 -2.50 -7.58 47.46
N GLU A 530 -1.87 -6.41 47.50
CA GLU A 530 -0.57 -6.14 46.89
C GLU A 530 0.52 -7.15 47.30
N ASP A 531 0.44 -7.68 48.53
CA ASP A 531 1.42 -8.63 49.08
C ASP A 531 1.08 -10.11 48.77
N GLU A 532 -0.12 -10.41 48.27
CA GLU A 532 -0.56 -11.76 47.91
C GLU A 532 -0.06 -12.15 46.51
N THR A 533 0.06 -13.46 46.26
CA THR A 533 0.47 -14.02 44.96
C THR A 533 -0.72 -14.70 44.33
N TYR A 534 -0.96 -14.40 43.07
CA TYR A 534 -2.06 -14.91 42.27
C TYR A 534 -1.53 -15.78 41.13
N HIS A 535 -2.25 -16.86 40.82
CA HIS A 535 -1.98 -17.66 39.64
C HIS A 535 -2.66 -17.01 38.42
N LEU A 536 -1.85 -16.43 37.55
CA LEU A 536 -2.26 -15.78 36.31
C LEU A 536 -1.99 -16.68 35.11
N VAL A 537 -2.90 -16.67 34.13
CA VAL A 537 -2.60 -17.12 32.77
C VAL A 537 -2.71 -15.98 31.78
N THR A 538 -1.75 -15.89 30.87
CA THR A 538 -1.79 -14.98 29.73
C THR A 538 -1.34 -15.71 28.45
N ASN A 539 -1.18 -15.00 27.36
CA ASN A 539 -0.60 -15.55 26.13
C ASN A 539 0.93 -15.36 26.12
N ASN A 540 1.65 -16.28 25.48
CA ASN A 540 3.12 -16.25 25.43
C ASN A 540 3.68 -14.99 24.77
N PHE A 541 2.97 -14.41 23.79
CA PHE A 541 3.34 -13.12 23.20
C PHE A 541 3.46 -12.01 24.26
N MET A 542 2.43 -11.84 25.09
CA MET A 542 2.44 -10.88 26.20
C MET A 542 3.46 -11.24 27.27
N ALA A 543 3.54 -12.51 27.66
CA ALA A 543 4.45 -12.96 28.73
C ALA A 543 5.93 -12.70 28.40
N GLU A 544 6.27 -12.71 27.11
CA GLU A 544 7.63 -12.42 26.62
C GLU A 544 7.92 -10.93 26.45
N GLY A 545 6.89 -10.07 26.48
CA GLY A 545 7.02 -8.61 26.38
C GLY A 545 6.36 -7.97 25.16
N GLY A 546 5.62 -8.76 24.37
CA GLY A 546 4.82 -8.27 23.25
C GLY A 546 3.80 -7.21 23.70
N SER A 547 3.46 -6.28 22.79
CA SER A 547 2.65 -5.09 23.09
C SER A 547 3.21 -4.18 24.19
N GLY A 548 4.45 -4.40 24.65
CA GLY A 548 5.12 -3.57 25.67
C GLY A 548 4.80 -3.93 27.12
N TYR A 549 4.12 -5.06 27.38
CA TYR A 549 3.84 -5.54 28.73
C TYR A 549 5.10 -6.07 29.42
N ASP A 550 5.21 -5.93 30.75
CA ASP A 550 6.34 -6.47 31.52
C ASP A 550 5.85 -7.45 32.60
N PHE A 551 6.02 -8.76 32.33
CA PHE A 551 5.75 -9.82 33.29
C PHE A 551 7.01 -10.32 34.01
N SER A 552 8.16 -9.67 33.84
CA SER A 552 9.46 -10.16 34.31
C SER A 552 9.60 -10.22 35.84
N ALA A 553 8.73 -9.53 36.58
CA ALA A 553 8.62 -9.60 38.03
C ALA A 553 7.95 -10.90 38.51
N GLY A 554 7.12 -11.53 37.66
CA GLY A 554 6.43 -12.78 37.93
C GLY A 554 7.33 -14.01 37.82
N GLU A 555 6.94 -15.10 38.48
CA GLU A 555 7.55 -16.42 38.31
C GLU A 555 6.78 -17.21 37.25
N ILE A 556 7.35 -17.38 36.06
CA ILE A 556 6.80 -18.26 35.03
C ILE A 556 6.80 -19.70 35.54
N ILE A 557 5.62 -20.31 35.62
CA ILE A 557 5.41 -21.69 36.05
C ILE A 557 5.50 -22.64 34.85
N TYR A 558 4.83 -22.28 33.75
CA TYR A 558 4.83 -22.97 32.47
C TYR A 558 4.80 -21.95 31.33
N GLU A 559 5.76 -22.03 30.42
CA GLU A 559 5.85 -21.17 29.22
C GLU A 559 4.81 -21.55 28.16
N ASP A 560 4.55 -22.86 28.02
CA ASP A 560 3.59 -23.43 27.07
C ASP A 560 2.73 -24.48 27.78
N ALA A 561 1.52 -24.06 28.18
CA ALA A 561 0.48 -24.91 28.76
C ALA A 561 -0.56 -25.38 27.72
N GLY A 562 -0.23 -25.24 26.42
CA GLY A 562 -1.10 -25.55 25.29
C GLY A 562 -1.62 -24.29 24.58
N GLN A 563 -2.04 -24.45 23.32
CA GLN A 563 -2.55 -23.35 22.51
C GLN A 563 -3.88 -22.79 23.03
N ILE A 564 -4.08 -21.49 22.84
CA ILE A 564 -5.33 -20.79 23.18
C ILE A 564 -6.50 -21.38 22.38
N THR A 565 -6.32 -21.69 21.10
CA THR A 565 -7.36 -22.35 20.27
C THR A 565 -7.88 -23.64 20.91
N ASN A 566 -7.00 -24.47 21.49
CA ASN A 566 -7.40 -25.68 22.21
C ASN A 566 -8.18 -25.37 23.50
N ALA A 567 -7.83 -24.28 24.21
CA ALA A 567 -8.58 -23.82 25.36
C ALA A 567 -10.00 -23.38 24.94
N LEU A 568 -10.11 -22.62 23.86
CA LEU A 568 -11.39 -22.19 23.29
C LEU A 568 -12.26 -23.38 22.87
N PHE A 569 -11.68 -24.37 22.17
CA PHE A 569 -12.41 -25.60 21.79
C PHE A 569 -12.89 -26.40 23.00
N THR A 570 -12.03 -26.58 24.00
CA THR A 570 -12.37 -27.35 25.20
C THR A 570 -13.47 -26.65 26.00
N TYR A 571 -13.38 -25.33 26.14
CA TYR A 571 -14.35 -24.55 26.90
C TYR A 571 -15.69 -24.40 26.15
N ALA A 572 -15.66 -24.29 24.83
CA ALA A 572 -16.84 -24.35 23.97
C ALA A 572 -17.63 -25.66 24.21
N ASP A 573 -16.94 -26.82 24.19
CA ASP A 573 -17.56 -28.12 24.49
C ASP A 573 -18.21 -28.14 25.88
N GLU A 574 -17.54 -27.58 26.89
CA GLU A 574 -18.07 -27.52 28.25
C GLU A 574 -19.32 -26.64 28.37
N LEU A 575 -19.35 -25.48 27.72
CA LEU A 575 -20.51 -24.60 27.67
C LEU A 575 -21.66 -25.25 26.89
N MET A 576 -21.37 -25.92 25.78
CA MET A 576 -22.37 -26.67 25.03
C MET A 576 -22.98 -27.82 25.86
N ASP A 577 -22.18 -28.52 26.64
CA ASP A 577 -22.67 -29.59 27.52
C ASP A 577 -23.48 -29.08 28.72
N SER A 578 -23.13 -27.91 29.25
CA SER A 578 -23.70 -27.37 30.50
C SER A 578 -24.85 -26.37 30.28
N GLU A 579 -24.72 -25.50 29.29
CA GLU A 579 -25.63 -24.38 28.99
C GLU A 579 -26.38 -24.57 27.67
N GLY A 580 -25.75 -25.28 26.72
CA GLY A 580 -26.33 -25.58 25.40
C GLY A 580 -26.12 -24.50 24.34
N ALA A 581 -25.40 -23.43 24.68
CA ALA A 581 -24.95 -22.37 23.79
C ALA A 581 -23.74 -21.65 24.41
N ILE A 582 -22.96 -20.96 23.58
CA ILE A 582 -21.83 -20.11 23.97
C ILE A 582 -22.32 -18.67 23.91
N ASP A 583 -23.05 -18.26 24.95
CA ASP A 583 -23.67 -16.94 25.03
C ASP A 583 -22.95 -16.08 26.08
N TYR A 584 -22.45 -14.93 25.65
CA TYR A 584 -21.83 -13.91 26.50
C TYR A 584 -22.46 -12.54 26.23
N GLU A 585 -22.48 -11.67 27.24
CA GLU A 585 -22.98 -10.29 27.09
C GLU A 585 -21.80 -9.31 26.93
N ASP A 586 -21.97 -8.29 26.10
CA ASP A 586 -20.98 -7.20 26.00
C ASP A 586 -21.07 -6.27 27.21
N GLY A 587 -19.97 -6.10 27.92
CA GLY A 587 -19.86 -5.25 29.10
C GLY A 587 -20.57 -5.85 30.31
N GLU A 588 -20.08 -6.98 30.78
CA GLU A 588 -20.46 -7.61 32.05
C GLU A 588 -20.01 -6.77 33.26
N GLY A 589 -19.15 -5.76 33.03
CA GLY A 589 -18.64 -4.87 34.05
C GLY A 589 -17.31 -5.32 34.62
N ARG A 590 -16.59 -6.21 33.91
CA ARG A 590 -15.23 -6.60 34.28
C ARG A 590 -14.25 -5.43 34.10
N ILE A 591 -14.56 -4.51 33.19
CA ILE A 591 -13.72 -3.37 32.86
C ILE A 591 -14.56 -2.11 32.80
N THR A 592 -14.14 -1.07 33.53
CA THR A 592 -14.81 0.24 33.52
C THR A 592 -13.80 1.37 33.41
N ILE A 593 -14.19 2.45 32.74
CA ILE A 593 -13.45 3.71 32.70
C ILE A 593 -14.35 4.80 33.30
N GLU A 594 -13.85 5.53 34.29
CA GLU A 594 -14.54 6.62 34.98
C GLU A 594 -13.72 7.91 34.96
N GLU A 595 -14.40 9.05 35.04
CA GLU A 595 -13.76 10.35 35.24
C GLU A 595 -13.39 10.50 36.73
N ALA A 596 -12.13 10.84 37.02
CA ALA A 596 -11.64 10.99 38.37
C ALA A 596 -12.35 12.14 39.11
N GLU A 597 -12.86 11.90 40.32
CA GLU A 597 -13.45 12.96 41.15
C GLU A 597 -12.35 13.89 41.73
N GLU A 598 -12.52 15.23 41.59
CA GLU A 598 -11.60 16.29 42.10
C GLU A 598 -11.19 16.19 43.58
#